data_AF-A0A7R9XXE8-F1
#
_entry.id   AF-A0A7R9XXE8-F1
#
_cell.length_a   1.000
_cell.length_b   1.000
_cell.length_c   1.000
_cell.angle_alpha   90.00
_cell.angle_beta   90.00
_cell.angle_gamma   90.00
#
_symmetry.space_group_name_H-M   'P 1'
#
loop_
_entity.id
_entity.type
_entity.pdbx_description
1 polymer ?
#
loop_
_entity_poly.entity_id
_entity_poly.type
_entity_poly.pdbx_seq_one_letter_code
_entity_poly.pdbx_strand_id
1 'polypeptide(L)'
;MLPTNDPTSAPRRKSQIQTYLEQNNGAGLQHLALKCDDLFSTLRAMRSMTHRGGFDFMPKPSKEYYANLPTKIGSALTKEQYAEAEELGMLVDKDDQGVLLQIFTKPVGDRPTIFLEIIQRVGCMREVAPHVIEQAGGCGGFGKGNFSELFKSIERFETAAGLNDLGDAKQE
;
A
#
# COMPACT_ATOMS: atom_id res chain seq x y z
N MET A 1 -17.53 4.33 -3.79
CA MET A 1 -17.08 3.75 -5.07
C MET A 1 -16.25 2.52 -4.75
N LEU A 2 -16.45 1.40 -5.44
CA LEU A 2 -15.61 0.20 -5.31
C LEU A 2 -14.55 0.26 -6.43
N PRO A 3 -13.25 0.40 -6.11
CA PRO A 3 -12.21 0.49 -7.14
C PRO A 3 -12.09 -0.79 -7.97
N THR A 4 -11.84 -0.63 -9.27
CA THR A 4 -11.57 -1.73 -10.22
C THR A 4 -10.27 -1.44 -10.96
N ASN A 5 -9.48 -2.48 -11.22
CA ASN A 5 -8.20 -2.39 -11.91
C ASN A 5 -8.22 -3.33 -13.12
N ASP A 6 -7.74 -2.83 -14.27
CA ASP A 6 -7.57 -3.60 -15.50
C ASP A 6 -6.09 -3.74 -15.86
N PRO A 7 -5.68 -4.86 -16.48
CA PRO A 7 -4.29 -5.05 -16.88
C PRO A 7 -3.91 -4.05 -17.97
N THR A 8 -2.68 -3.54 -17.87
CA THR A 8 -2.09 -2.69 -18.90
C THR A 8 -1.13 -3.51 -19.76
N SER A 9 -1.16 -3.29 -21.07
CA SER A 9 -0.20 -3.88 -22.01
C SER A 9 1.10 -3.05 -21.99
N ALA A 10 2.10 -3.50 -21.22
CA ALA A 10 3.43 -2.91 -21.25
C ALA A 10 4.38 -3.79 -22.08
N PRO A 11 5.17 -3.23 -23.02
CA PRO A 11 5.98 -4.02 -23.95
C PRO A 11 7.19 -4.74 -23.32
N ARG A 12 7.52 -4.49 -22.04
CA ARG A 12 8.70 -5.07 -21.39
C ARG A 12 8.42 -5.92 -20.17
N ARG A 13 7.21 -5.87 -19.59
CA ARG A 13 6.88 -6.59 -18.36
C ARG A 13 5.40 -6.88 -18.28
N LYS A 14 5.09 -7.99 -17.63
CA LYS A 14 3.72 -8.39 -17.33
C LYS A 14 3.13 -7.48 -16.25
N SER A 15 1.89 -7.04 -16.45
CA SER A 15 1.17 -6.26 -15.43
C SER A 15 0.92 -7.13 -14.19
N GLN A 16 1.08 -6.57 -12.98
CA GLN A 16 0.70 -7.25 -11.74
C GLN A 16 -0.77 -7.69 -11.76
N ILE A 17 -1.66 -6.92 -12.42
CA ILE A 17 -3.07 -7.30 -12.60
C ILE A 17 -3.18 -8.54 -13.48
N GLN A 18 -2.36 -8.66 -14.53
CA GLN A 18 -2.32 -9.86 -15.36
C GLN A 18 -1.80 -11.07 -14.57
N THR A 19 -0.77 -10.89 -13.73
CA THR A 19 -0.27 -11.93 -12.82
C THR A 19 -1.36 -12.38 -11.85
N TYR A 20 -2.12 -11.45 -11.27
CA TYR A 20 -3.27 -11.76 -10.44
C TYR A 20 -4.29 -12.62 -11.20
N LEU A 21 -4.72 -12.21 -12.39
CA LEU A 21 -5.74 -12.91 -13.18
C LEU A 21 -5.33 -14.36 -13.49
N GLU A 22 -4.07 -14.59 -13.81
CA GLU A 22 -3.56 -15.93 -14.09
C GLU A 22 -3.48 -16.81 -12.83
N GLN A 23 -3.10 -16.24 -11.69
CA GLN A 23 -2.95 -16.98 -10.43
C GLN A 23 -4.29 -17.21 -9.72
N ASN A 24 -5.25 -16.32 -9.96
CA ASN A 24 -6.62 -16.38 -9.45
C ASN A 24 -7.59 -17.10 -10.39
N ASN A 25 -7.15 -17.48 -11.59
CA ASN A 25 -7.98 -18.08 -12.66
C ASN A 25 -9.16 -17.19 -13.07
N GLY A 26 -8.94 -15.87 -13.15
CA GLY A 26 -9.94 -14.89 -13.56
C GLY A 26 -10.06 -13.72 -12.59
N ALA A 27 -11.09 -12.89 -12.82
CA ALA A 27 -11.37 -11.70 -12.03
C ALA A 27 -11.68 -12.05 -10.56
N GLY A 28 -11.34 -11.14 -9.65
CA GLY A 28 -11.56 -11.34 -8.22
C GLY A 28 -11.18 -10.13 -7.38
N LEU A 29 -11.32 -10.29 -6.06
CA LEU A 29 -10.94 -9.29 -5.09
C LEU A 29 -9.40 -9.29 -4.91
N GLN A 30 -8.77 -8.17 -5.25
CA GLN A 30 -7.31 -8.06 -5.16
C GLN A 30 -6.82 -7.67 -3.75
N HIS A 31 -7.45 -6.70 -3.11
CA HIS A 31 -7.08 -6.31 -1.76
C HIS A 31 -8.25 -5.73 -0.98
N LEU A 32 -8.09 -5.72 0.34
CA LEU A 32 -8.98 -5.05 1.28
C LEU A 32 -8.19 -3.98 2.05
N ALA A 33 -8.68 -2.74 1.99
CA ALA A 33 -8.17 -1.64 2.80
C ALA A 33 -8.88 -1.58 4.14
N LEU A 34 -8.16 -1.90 5.22
CA LEU A 34 -8.66 -1.92 6.59
C LEU A 34 -8.26 -0.62 7.30
N LYS A 35 -9.25 0.20 7.65
CA LYS A 35 -9.03 1.45 8.37
C LYS A 35 -8.78 1.20 9.86
N CYS A 36 -7.78 1.88 10.42
CA CYS A 36 -7.55 2.00 11.86
C CYS A 36 -7.35 3.48 12.24
N ASP A 37 -7.48 3.78 13.52
CA ASP A 37 -7.30 5.14 14.06
C ASP A 37 -5.86 5.38 14.60
N ASP A 38 -5.10 4.30 14.82
CA ASP A 38 -3.67 4.33 15.18
C ASP A 38 -2.90 3.23 14.43
N LEU A 39 -2.41 3.58 13.23
CA LEU A 39 -1.65 2.69 12.37
C LEU A 39 -0.28 2.35 12.97
N PHE A 40 0.33 3.25 13.75
CA PHE A 40 1.62 3.01 14.37
C PHE A 40 1.54 1.87 15.37
N SER A 41 0.61 1.95 16.32
CA SER A 41 0.40 0.87 17.29
C SER A 41 -0.14 -0.41 16.65
N THR A 42 -1.07 -0.28 15.69
CA THR A 42 -1.61 -1.44 14.93
C THR A 42 -0.49 -2.19 14.21
N LEU A 43 0.39 -1.47 13.51
CA LEU A 43 1.46 -2.09 12.73
C LEU A 43 2.53 -2.71 13.63
N ARG A 44 2.86 -2.08 14.77
CA ARG A 44 3.72 -2.71 15.80
C ARG A 44 3.14 -4.04 16.28
N ALA A 45 1.85 -4.08 16.61
CA ALA A 45 1.18 -5.30 17.04
C ALA A 45 1.19 -6.38 15.93
N MET A 46 0.86 -6.03 14.69
CA MET A 46 0.88 -6.98 13.57
C MET A 46 2.28 -7.54 13.31
N ARG A 47 3.31 -6.68 13.29
CA ARG A 47 4.71 -7.10 13.09
C ARG A 47 5.21 -8.00 14.22
N SER A 48 4.76 -7.77 15.46
CA SER A 48 5.10 -8.64 16.59
C SER A 48 4.59 -10.08 16.40
N MET A 49 3.58 -10.29 15.56
CA MET A 49 3.01 -11.61 15.27
C MET A 49 3.58 -12.27 14.02
N THR A 50 4.32 -11.54 13.16
CA THR A 50 4.83 -12.07 11.88
C THR A 50 5.62 -13.37 12.05
N HIS A 51 6.56 -13.43 13.01
CA HIS A 51 7.36 -14.63 13.28
C HIS A 51 6.57 -15.81 13.88
N ARG A 52 5.28 -15.61 14.19
CA ARG A 52 4.37 -16.61 14.77
C ARG A 52 3.23 -17.00 13.82
N GLY A 53 3.39 -16.73 12.52
CA GLY A 53 2.36 -16.99 11.50
C GLY A 53 1.40 -15.83 11.27
N GLY A 54 1.74 -14.63 11.75
CA GLY A 54 1.06 -13.39 11.36
C GLY A 54 1.45 -12.96 9.93
N PHE A 55 0.95 -11.80 9.51
CA PHE A 55 1.20 -11.30 8.16
C PHE A 55 2.62 -10.76 7.97
N ASP A 56 3.17 -11.02 6.78
CA ASP A 56 4.34 -10.35 6.26
C ASP A 56 3.96 -9.02 5.58
N PHE A 57 4.89 -8.07 5.57
CA PHE A 57 4.71 -6.76 4.93
C PHE A 57 5.63 -6.59 3.72
N MET A 58 5.19 -5.75 2.78
CA MET A 58 6.02 -5.35 1.65
C MET A 58 7.29 -4.64 2.14
N PRO A 59 8.40 -4.72 1.38
CA PRO A 59 9.64 -4.03 1.73
C PRO A 59 9.42 -2.52 1.85
N LYS A 60 10.13 -1.90 2.79
CA LYS A 60 10.04 -0.45 2.97
C LYS A 60 10.58 0.30 1.73
N PRO A 61 10.02 1.49 1.41
CA PRO A 61 10.59 2.44 0.47
C PRO A 61 12.06 2.81 0.74
N SER A 62 12.68 3.49 -0.23
CA SER A 62 14.06 3.97 -0.11
C SER A 62 14.21 5.02 1.00
N LYS A 63 15.43 5.20 1.51
CA LYS A 63 15.73 6.32 2.43
C LYS A 63 15.41 7.69 1.82
N GLU A 64 15.61 7.83 0.51
CA GLU A 64 15.28 9.04 -0.25
C GLU A 64 13.78 9.35 -0.21
N TYR A 65 12.91 8.32 -0.27
CA TYR A 65 11.47 8.50 -0.10
C TYR A 65 11.14 9.21 1.22
N TYR A 66 11.70 8.71 2.33
CA TYR A 66 11.46 9.28 3.66
C TYR A 66 12.10 10.66 3.85
N ALA A 67 13.29 10.88 3.29
CA ALA A 67 13.94 12.18 3.30
C ALA A 67 13.11 13.26 2.57
N ASN A 68 12.41 12.89 1.50
CA ASN A 68 11.56 13.79 0.72
C ASN A 68 10.14 13.93 1.28
N LEU A 69 9.74 13.06 2.22
CA LEU A 69 8.37 13.02 2.74
C LEU A 69 7.93 14.32 3.44
N PRO A 70 8.78 15.01 4.24
CA PRO A 70 8.43 16.31 4.82
C PRO A 70 8.10 17.37 3.78
N THR A 71 8.79 17.37 2.63
CA THR A 71 8.50 18.28 1.51
C THR A 71 7.13 18.00 0.89
N LYS A 72 6.70 16.72 0.89
CA LYS A 72 5.43 16.29 0.32
C LYS A 72 4.24 16.59 1.23
N ILE A 73 4.35 16.30 2.53
CA ILE A 73 3.19 16.34 3.44
C ILE A 73 3.25 17.46 4.49
N GLY A 74 4.39 18.14 4.63
CA GLY A 74 4.58 19.29 5.53
C GLY A 74 4.63 18.90 7.01
N SER A 75 3.96 19.65 7.87
CA SER A 75 3.92 19.40 9.32
C SER A 75 2.76 18.50 9.74
N ALA A 76 2.22 17.68 8.84
CA ALA A 76 1.10 16.79 9.15
C ALA A 76 1.46 15.64 10.11
N LEU A 77 2.76 15.31 10.18
CA LEU A 77 3.32 14.38 11.16
C LEU A 77 4.35 15.11 12.03
N THR A 78 4.48 14.68 13.28
CA THR A 78 5.58 15.08 14.17
C THR A 78 6.91 14.47 13.69
N LYS A 79 8.04 14.99 14.18
CA LYS A 79 9.37 14.46 13.82
C LYS A 79 9.52 12.99 14.22
N GLU A 80 8.96 12.63 15.36
CA GLU A 80 8.94 11.28 15.91
C GLU A 80 8.12 10.35 15.01
N GLN A 81 6.94 10.80 14.56
CA GLN A 81 6.10 10.04 13.63
C GLN A 81 6.74 9.87 12.25
N TYR A 82 7.53 10.84 11.77
CA TYR A 82 8.30 10.68 10.54
C TYR A 82 9.33 9.55 10.66
N ALA A 83 10.10 9.55 11.76
CA ALA A 83 11.08 8.50 12.02
C ALA A 83 10.42 7.13 12.18
N GLU A 84 9.30 7.07 12.90
CA GLU A 84 8.55 5.84 13.12
C GLU A 84 7.91 5.31 11.82
N ALA A 85 7.42 6.20 10.94
CA ALA A 85 6.91 5.81 9.63
C ALA A 85 8.01 5.16 8.76
N GLU A 86 9.24 5.65 8.82
CA GLU A 86 10.40 5.02 8.17
C GLU A 86 10.75 3.67 8.76
N GLU A 87 10.80 3.57 10.09
CA GLU A 87 11.11 2.33 10.80
C GLU A 87 10.11 1.23 10.45
N LEU A 88 8.82 1.56 10.49
CA LEU A 88 7.73 0.63 10.22
C LEU A 88 7.47 0.42 8.73
N GLY A 89 8.15 1.15 7.85
CA GLY A 89 8.06 0.99 6.40
C GLY A 89 6.77 1.53 5.78
N MET A 90 6.12 2.48 6.43
CA MET A 90 4.85 3.05 5.99
C MET A 90 5.01 3.93 4.75
N LEU A 91 3.96 3.98 3.93
CA LEU A 91 3.78 4.90 2.82
C LEU A 91 2.83 6.01 3.25
N VAL A 92 3.13 7.26 2.88
CA VAL A 92 2.30 8.42 3.22
C VAL A 92 2.00 9.25 1.97
N ASP A 93 0.71 9.49 1.74
CA ASP A 93 0.20 10.38 0.71
C ASP A 93 -0.58 11.53 1.31
N LYS A 94 -0.69 12.61 0.57
CA LYS A 94 -1.46 13.79 0.93
C LYS A 94 -2.22 14.30 -0.28
N ASP A 95 -3.48 14.64 -0.08
CA ASP A 95 -4.27 15.43 -1.03
C ASP A 95 -4.63 16.79 -0.43
N ASP A 96 -5.47 17.54 -1.13
CA ASP A 96 -5.89 18.88 -0.70
C ASP A 96 -6.72 18.86 0.60
N GLN A 97 -7.25 17.70 1.00
CA GLN A 97 -8.19 17.57 2.12
C GLN A 97 -7.59 16.90 3.36
N GLY A 98 -6.62 16.01 3.18
CA GLY A 98 -6.04 15.25 4.29
C GLY A 98 -4.83 14.40 3.91
N VAL A 99 -4.43 13.56 4.87
CA VAL A 99 -3.26 12.69 4.78
C VAL A 99 -3.69 11.24 4.92
N LEU A 100 -3.10 10.37 4.10
CA LEU A 100 -3.31 8.94 4.10
C LEU A 100 -2.00 8.24 4.42
N LEU A 101 -1.95 7.56 5.57
CA LEU A 101 -0.91 6.60 5.92
C LEU A 101 -1.38 5.21 5.50
N GLN A 102 -0.51 4.42 4.89
CA GLN A 102 -0.83 3.08 4.42
C GLN A 102 0.37 2.13 4.49
N ILE A 103 0.08 0.84 4.60
CA ILE A 103 1.06 -0.24 4.48
C ILE A 103 0.38 -1.43 3.80
N PHE A 104 1.13 -2.16 2.99
CA PHE A 104 0.65 -3.34 2.27
C PHE A 104 1.29 -4.60 2.84
N THR A 105 0.48 -5.64 3.03
CA THR A 105 1.00 -6.98 3.32
C THR A 105 1.57 -7.60 2.06
N LYS A 106 2.40 -8.64 2.21
CA LYS A 106 2.56 -9.65 1.16
C LYS A 106 1.22 -10.37 0.92
N PRO A 107 1.08 -11.19 -0.14
CA PRO A 107 -0.09 -12.05 -0.31
C PRO A 107 -0.39 -12.83 0.98
N VAL A 108 -1.67 -12.88 1.37
CA VAL A 108 -2.08 -13.52 2.63
C VAL A 108 -2.25 -15.04 2.53
N GLY A 109 -2.15 -15.59 1.33
CA GLY A 109 -2.13 -17.01 1.05
C GLY A 109 -1.01 -17.38 0.10
N ASP A 110 -0.99 -18.64 -0.34
CA ASP A 110 0.12 -19.21 -1.11
C ASP A 110 0.28 -18.61 -2.51
N ARG A 111 -0.81 -18.06 -3.08
CA ARG A 111 -0.80 -17.48 -4.42
C ARG A 111 -0.64 -15.97 -4.34
N PRO A 112 0.07 -15.32 -5.28
CA PRO A 112 0.22 -13.87 -5.32
C PRO A 112 -1.06 -13.20 -5.84
N THR A 113 -2.13 -13.31 -5.06
CA THR A 113 -3.48 -12.87 -5.39
C THR A 113 -3.95 -11.83 -4.38
N ILE A 114 -4.66 -12.24 -3.33
CA ILE A 114 -5.19 -11.33 -2.32
C ILE A 114 -4.12 -10.87 -1.33
N PHE A 115 -4.08 -9.57 -1.07
CA PHE A 115 -3.29 -8.95 0.00
C PHE A 115 -4.13 -7.96 0.80
N LEU A 116 -3.61 -7.48 1.93
CA LEU A 116 -4.28 -6.49 2.76
C LEU A 116 -3.54 -5.15 2.68
N GLU A 117 -4.31 -4.07 2.74
CA GLU A 117 -3.81 -2.73 2.97
C GLU A 117 -4.32 -2.27 4.33
N ILE A 118 -3.46 -1.77 5.20
CA ILE A 118 -3.87 -1.17 6.47
C ILE A 118 -3.66 0.33 6.37
N ILE A 119 -4.72 1.10 6.64
CA ILE A 119 -4.72 2.55 6.42
C ILE A 119 -5.11 3.33 7.68
N GLN A 120 -4.60 4.55 7.76
CA GLN A 120 -5.12 5.59 8.65
C GLN A 120 -5.27 6.88 7.86
N ARG A 121 -6.38 7.58 8.07
CA ARG A 121 -6.69 8.86 7.43
C ARG A 121 -6.66 9.95 8.49
N VAL A 122 -6.01 11.08 8.17
CA VAL A 122 -5.88 12.23 9.06
C VAL A 122 -6.46 13.45 8.36
N GLY A 123 -7.38 14.15 9.05
CA GLY A 123 -8.08 15.31 8.51
C GLY A 123 -9.52 15.01 8.06
N CYS A 124 -10.09 15.93 7.28
CA CYS A 124 -11.46 15.89 6.73
C CYS A 124 -12.58 15.62 7.74
N MET A 125 -12.40 16.05 9.00
CA MET A 125 -13.44 15.97 10.02
C MET A 125 -14.54 16.97 9.71
N ARG A 126 -15.79 16.53 9.77
CA ARG A 126 -16.97 17.35 9.50
C ARG A 126 -18.05 17.06 10.54
N GLU A 127 -18.76 18.08 10.98
CA GLU A 127 -19.96 17.91 11.77
C GLU A 127 -21.11 17.50 10.86
N VAL A 128 -21.67 16.31 11.08
CA VAL A 128 -22.77 15.74 10.26
C VAL A 128 -24.13 15.85 10.95
N ALA A 129 -24.13 16.05 12.26
CA ALA A 129 -25.28 16.37 13.11
C ALA A 129 -24.76 17.11 14.35
N PRO A 130 -25.62 17.80 15.13
CA PRO A 130 -25.17 18.50 16.35
C PRO A 130 -24.34 17.60 17.26
N HIS A 131 -23.07 17.97 17.47
CA HIS A 131 -22.08 17.23 18.26
C HIS A 131 -21.65 15.86 17.70
N VAL A 132 -21.97 15.56 16.44
CA VAL A 132 -21.54 14.33 15.75
C VAL A 132 -20.51 14.71 14.69
N ILE A 133 -19.25 14.41 14.97
CA ILE A 133 -18.13 14.65 14.06
C ILE A 133 -17.75 13.35 13.39
N GLU A 134 -17.79 13.33 12.05
CA GLU A 134 -17.38 12.19 11.24
C GLU A 134 -16.26 12.58 10.28
N GLN A 135 -15.39 11.62 9.96
CA GLN A 135 -14.39 11.79 8.93
C GLN A 135 -14.99 11.54 7.56
N ALA A 136 -14.87 12.49 6.63
CA ALA A 136 -15.35 12.31 5.27
C ALA A 136 -14.69 11.10 4.60
N GLY A 137 -15.51 10.26 3.94
CA GLY A 137 -15.03 9.12 3.18
C GLY A 137 -14.03 9.55 2.09
N GLY A 138 -12.91 8.82 1.99
CA GLY A 138 -11.87 9.10 1.00
C GLY A 138 -10.87 10.21 1.38
N CYS A 139 -10.88 10.70 2.62
CA CYS A 139 -9.95 11.72 3.11
C CYS A 139 -8.46 11.39 2.89
N GLY A 140 -7.70 12.19 2.13
CA GLY A 140 -6.32 11.86 1.76
C GLY A 140 -6.19 10.98 0.51
N GLY A 141 -7.29 10.79 -0.22
CA GLY A 141 -7.35 10.07 -1.49
C GLY A 141 -7.16 8.56 -1.36
N PHE A 142 -6.63 7.95 -2.41
CA PHE A 142 -6.38 6.51 -2.47
C PHE A 142 -4.88 6.21 -2.66
N GLY A 143 -3.99 7.12 -2.28
CA GLY A 143 -2.56 6.84 -2.36
C GLY A 143 -2.01 6.81 -3.78
N LYS A 144 -2.52 7.64 -4.71
CA LYS A 144 -2.07 7.66 -6.12
C LYS A 144 -0.54 7.80 -6.23
N GLY A 145 0.09 8.60 -5.35
CA GLY A 145 1.53 8.73 -5.29
C GLY A 145 2.22 7.50 -4.70
N ASN A 146 1.56 6.82 -3.76
CA ASN A 146 2.07 5.61 -3.12
C ASN A 146 1.95 4.36 -4.02
N PHE A 147 0.95 4.29 -4.90
CA PHE A 147 0.79 3.19 -5.86
C PHE A 147 2.03 3.01 -6.74
N SER A 148 2.65 4.10 -7.21
CA SER A 148 3.90 4.00 -7.97
C SER A 148 5.02 3.34 -7.16
N GLU A 149 5.15 3.67 -5.87
CA GLU A 149 6.19 3.11 -5.00
C GLU A 149 5.87 1.67 -4.55
N LEU A 150 4.58 1.36 -4.37
CA LEU A 150 4.09 0.00 -4.17
C LEU A 150 4.44 -0.88 -5.36
N PHE A 151 4.12 -0.46 -6.59
CA PHE A 151 4.43 -1.24 -7.80
C PHE A 151 5.93 -1.47 -7.94
N LYS A 152 6.79 -0.47 -7.72
CA LYS A 152 8.24 -0.68 -7.70
C LYS A 152 8.68 -1.71 -6.65
N SER A 153 8.02 -1.72 -5.49
CA SER A 153 8.35 -2.65 -4.40
C SER A 153 7.85 -4.07 -4.68
N ILE A 154 6.68 -4.20 -5.31
CA ILE A 154 6.16 -5.48 -5.82
C ILE A 154 7.07 -6.00 -6.93
N GLU A 155 7.44 -5.17 -7.91
CA GLU A 155 8.31 -5.57 -9.02
C GLU A 155 9.68 -6.07 -8.50
N ARG A 156 10.26 -5.37 -7.51
CA ARG A 156 11.50 -5.82 -6.86
C ARG A 156 11.32 -7.16 -6.16
N PHE A 157 10.19 -7.35 -5.48
CA PHE A 157 9.87 -8.60 -4.81
C PHE A 157 9.66 -9.76 -5.79
N GLU A 158 8.87 -9.56 -6.85
CA GLU A 158 8.59 -10.57 -7.88
C GLU A 158 9.85 -10.95 -8.67
N THR A 159 10.71 -9.97 -8.99
CA THR A 159 12.01 -10.24 -9.61
C THR A 159 12.90 -11.08 -8.70
N ALA A 160 12.97 -10.73 -7.41
CA ALA A 160 13.73 -11.53 -6.43
C ALA A 160 13.13 -12.94 -6.22
N ALA A 161 11.82 -13.10 -6.41
CA ALA A 161 11.11 -14.36 -6.29
C ALA A 161 11.09 -15.19 -7.60
N GLY A 162 11.67 -14.69 -8.70
CA GLY A 162 11.69 -15.37 -10.00
C GLY A 162 10.34 -15.41 -10.73
N LEU A 163 9.37 -14.58 -10.34
CA LEU A 163 8.03 -14.54 -10.92
C LEU A 163 7.94 -13.69 -12.20
N ASN A 164 8.99 -12.90 -12.50
CA ASN A 164 9.05 -11.96 -13.62
C ASN A 164 9.98 -12.38 -14.78
N ASP A 165 10.51 -13.61 -14.77
CA ASP A 165 11.19 -14.16 -15.95
C ASP A 165 10.16 -14.57 -16.99
N LEU A 166 9.83 -13.63 -17.88
CA LEU A 166 9.53 -14.02 -19.25
C LEU A 166 10.84 -14.59 -19.79
N GLY A 167 11.00 -15.91 -19.68
CA GLY A 167 12.13 -16.62 -20.26
C GLY A 167 12.35 -16.16 -21.69
N ASP A 168 13.61 -15.95 -22.06
CA ASP A 168 14.04 -15.57 -23.40
C ASP A 168 13.20 -16.29 -24.47
N ALA A 169 12.23 -15.56 -25.04
CA ALA A 169 11.62 -15.96 -26.28
C ALA A 169 12.72 -15.79 -27.34
N LYS A 170 13.49 -16.87 -27.54
CA LYS A 170 14.40 -17.01 -28.67
C LYS A 170 13.60 -16.65 -29.93
N GLN A 171 14.04 -15.59 -30.59
CA GLN A 171 13.73 -15.37 -31.99
C GLN A 171 14.36 -16.55 -32.76
N GLU A 172 13.55 -17.50 -33.16
CA GLU A 172 13.81 -18.35 -34.33
C GLU A 172 12.97 -17.83 -35.50
#